data_AF-A0A2E8ICR3-F1
#
_entry.id   AF-A0A2E8ICR3-F1
#
_cell.length_a   1.000
_cell.length_b   1.000
_cell.length_c   1.000
_cell.angle_alpha   90.00
_cell.angle_beta   90.00
_cell.angle_gamma   90.00
#
_symmetry.space_group_name_H-M   'P 1'
#
loop_
_entity.id
_entity.type
_entity.pdbx_description
1 polymer ?
#
loop_
_entity_poly.entity_id
_entity_poly.type
_entity_poly.pdbx_seq_one_letter_code
_entity_poly.pdbx_strand_id
1 'polypeptide(L)'
;EPKEKEAWVAHETADFKIEFPDSWELNTNTPDAATFHLYSNNSAIRMEMGEKPQTLTYENLLETNGILNGLENSIEDFIVLKNETIKKDDKQYIQVIWKGKKAGQTLETEMRFYLTNDKIFAITQISWENKTAADQNTINNVLDSFEF
;
A
#
# COMPACT_ATOMS: atom_id res chain seq x y z
N GLU A 1 -12.74 -31.36 -5.35
CA GLU A 1 -12.92 -31.01 -3.92
C GLU A 1 -13.51 -29.60 -3.83
N PRO A 2 -14.41 -29.30 -2.89
CA PRO A 2 -14.81 -27.91 -2.67
C PRO A 2 -13.59 -27.18 -2.10
N LYS A 3 -13.13 -26.12 -2.77
CA LYS A 3 -12.10 -25.23 -2.21
C LYS A 3 -12.66 -24.72 -0.88
N GLU A 4 -11.96 -25.00 0.23
CA GLU A 4 -12.28 -24.34 1.49
C GLU A 4 -12.33 -22.83 1.26
N LYS A 5 -13.37 -22.20 1.77
CA LYS A 5 -13.57 -20.76 1.64
C LYS A 5 -12.47 -20.11 2.48
N GLU A 6 -11.56 -19.38 1.84
CA GLU A 6 -10.49 -18.65 2.50
C GLU A 6 -11.08 -17.79 3.64
N ALA A 7 -10.57 -17.98 4.86
CA ALA A 7 -11.03 -17.23 6.03
C ALA A 7 -10.31 -15.89 6.09
N TRP A 8 -11.05 -14.84 6.43
CA TRP A 8 -10.55 -13.46 6.51
C TRP A 8 -10.60 -12.99 7.97
N VAL A 9 -9.57 -12.25 8.37
CA VAL A 9 -9.44 -11.65 9.69
C VAL A 9 -9.30 -10.13 9.54
N ALA A 10 -9.72 -9.39 10.57
CA ALA A 10 -9.58 -7.94 10.63
C ALA A 10 -8.46 -7.57 11.59
N HIS A 11 -7.64 -6.60 11.19
CA HIS A 11 -6.78 -5.85 12.10
C HIS A 11 -7.39 -4.46 12.27
N GLU A 12 -7.81 -4.17 13.50
CA GLU A 12 -8.55 -2.96 13.85
C GLU A 12 -7.82 -2.21 14.96
N THR A 13 -7.70 -0.90 14.78
CA THR A 13 -7.12 0.05 15.71
C THR A 13 -8.09 1.21 15.93
N ALA A 14 -7.71 2.21 16.73
CA ALA A 14 -8.52 3.41 16.88
C ALA A 14 -8.55 4.30 15.62
N ASP A 15 -7.57 4.16 14.72
CA ASP A 15 -7.38 5.03 13.56
C ASP A 15 -7.77 4.37 12.23
N PHE A 16 -7.83 3.03 12.19
CA PHE A 16 -8.12 2.30 10.96
C PHE A 16 -8.54 0.85 11.21
N LYS A 17 -9.16 0.26 10.18
CA LYS A 17 -9.41 -1.17 10.04
C LYS A 17 -8.94 -1.67 8.67
N ILE A 18 -8.37 -2.86 8.62
CA ILE A 18 -8.04 -3.55 7.37
C ILE A 18 -8.31 -5.05 7.51
N GLU A 19 -8.81 -5.68 6.45
CA GLU A 19 -9.10 -7.12 6.41
C GLU A 19 -8.13 -7.84 5.47
N PHE A 20 -7.73 -9.04 5.86
CA PHE A 20 -6.84 -9.88 5.06
C PHE A 20 -7.06 -11.37 5.34
N PRO A 21 -6.62 -12.26 4.43
CA PRO A 21 -6.69 -13.70 4.67
C PRO A 21 -5.90 -14.11 5.92
N ASP A 22 -6.45 -15.03 6.70
CA ASP A 22 -5.77 -15.58 7.88
C ASP A 22 -4.46 -16.33 7.56
N SER A 23 -4.27 -16.67 6.28
CA SER A 23 -3.04 -17.27 5.75
C SER A 23 -1.89 -16.27 5.58
N TRP A 24 -2.15 -14.96 5.63
CA TRP A 24 -1.12 -13.92 5.54
C TRP A 24 -0.55 -13.61 6.93
N GLU A 25 0.75 -13.35 6.98
CA GLU A 25 1.45 -13.05 8.23
C GLU A 25 1.43 -11.54 8.50
N LEU A 26 0.81 -11.12 9.61
CA LEU A 26 0.86 -9.75 10.11
C LEU A 26 2.05 -9.56 11.06
N ASN A 27 2.89 -8.58 10.78
CA ASN A 27 3.98 -8.14 11.64
C ASN A 27 3.84 -6.64 11.96
N THR A 28 3.56 -6.30 13.22
CA THR A 28 3.45 -4.92 13.71
C THR A 28 4.71 -4.41 14.41
N ASN A 29 5.75 -5.24 14.55
CA ASN A 29 7.04 -4.86 15.11
C ASN A 29 8.07 -4.72 13.98
N THR A 30 7.96 -3.62 13.23
CA THR A 30 8.72 -3.43 12.00
C THR A 30 9.97 -2.58 12.23
N PRO A 31 11.15 -3.00 11.71
CA PRO A 31 12.43 -2.31 11.95
C PRO A 31 12.56 -0.96 11.23
N ASP A 32 11.69 -0.69 10.26
CA ASP A 32 11.66 0.49 9.39
C ASP A 32 10.56 1.49 9.78
N ALA A 33 10.05 1.39 11.01
CA ALA A 33 9.02 2.25 11.57
C ALA A 33 7.67 2.27 10.80
N ALA A 34 7.42 1.28 9.94
CA ALA A 34 6.07 1.05 9.42
C ALA A 34 5.08 0.77 10.57
N THR A 35 3.80 1.01 10.33
CA THR A 35 2.75 0.62 11.27
C THR A 35 2.59 -0.89 11.28
N PHE A 36 2.63 -1.51 10.10
CA PHE A 36 2.71 -2.96 9.95
C PHE A 36 3.25 -3.38 8.58
N HIS A 37 3.68 -4.63 8.53
CA HIS A 37 3.85 -5.41 7.30
C HIS A 37 2.88 -6.58 7.31
N LEU A 38 2.31 -6.86 6.15
CA LEU A 38 1.48 -8.02 5.89
C LEU A 38 2.11 -8.82 4.76
N TYR A 39 2.45 -10.09 5.01
CA TYR A 39 3.19 -10.92 4.06
C TYR A 39 2.34 -12.05 3.52
N SER A 40 2.39 -12.25 2.20
CA SER A 40 1.97 -13.46 1.52
C SER A 40 3.19 -14.22 0.99
N ASN A 41 2.96 -15.37 0.35
CA ASN A 41 4.02 -16.12 -0.34
C ASN A 41 4.63 -15.35 -1.53
N ASN A 42 3.90 -14.39 -2.10
CA ASN A 42 4.24 -13.73 -3.36
C ASN A 42 4.41 -12.22 -3.26
N SER A 43 3.86 -11.60 -2.21
CA SER A 43 3.78 -10.16 -2.06
C SER A 43 3.89 -9.73 -0.60
N ALA A 44 4.12 -8.45 -0.39
CA ALA A 44 4.00 -7.81 0.90
C ALA A 44 3.15 -6.54 0.76
N ILE A 45 2.37 -6.23 1.78
CA ILE A 45 1.73 -4.92 1.95
C ILE A 45 2.39 -4.26 3.16
N ARG A 46 2.87 -3.05 2.96
CA ARG A 46 3.46 -2.20 3.99
C ARG A 46 2.55 -1.01 4.22
N MET A 47 2.20 -0.75 5.47
CA MET A 47 1.38 0.40 5.85
C MET A 47 2.17 1.35 6.74
N GLU A 48 2.13 2.63 6.40
CA GLU A 48 2.64 3.72 7.22
C GLU A 48 1.50 4.64 7.63
N MET A 49 1.52 5.06 8.88
CA MET A 49 0.61 6.06 9.44
C MET A 49 1.44 7.18 10.05
N GLY A 50 1.06 8.42 9.78
CA GLY A 50 1.70 9.60 10.35
C GLY A 50 0.71 10.73 10.58
N GLU A 51 1.17 11.75 11.30
CA GLU A 51 0.42 12.99 11.48
C GLU A 51 0.35 13.78 10.17
N LYS A 52 -0.81 14.35 9.88
CA LYS A 52 -1.02 15.19 8.69
C LYS A 52 -0.88 16.67 9.03
N PRO A 53 0.08 17.40 8.42
CA PRO A 53 0.08 18.85 8.49
C PRO A 53 -1.20 19.45 7.90
N GLN A 54 -1.72 20.53 8.50
CA GLN A 54 -2.94 21.19 8.01
C GLN A 54 -2.82 21.71 6.57
N THR A 55 -1.61 22.02 6.12
CA THR A 55 -1.31 22.49 4.76
C THR A 55 -1.26 21.38 3.72
N LEU A 56 -1.22 20.11 4.15
CA LEU A 56 -1.11 18.97 3.25
C LEU A 56 -2.47 18.62 2.66
N THR A 57 -2.55 18.56 1.34
CA THR A 57 -3.75 18.22 0.56
C THR A 57 -3.41 17.12 -0.44
N TYR A 58 -4.43 16.51 -1.05
CA TYR A 58 -4.17 15.54 -2.12
C TYR A 58 -3.44 16.16 -3.33
N GLU A 59 -3.62 17.46 -3.58
CA GLU A 59 -2.99 18.13 -4.72
C GLU A 59 -1.48 18.31 -4.53
N ASN A 60 -1.02 18.49 -3.28
CA ASN A 60 0.39 18.77 -2.98
C ASN A 60 1.13 17.61 -2.27
N LEU A 61 0.45 16.51 -1.94
CA LEU A 61 0.98 15.44 -1.11
C LEU A 61 2.30 14.87 -1.63
N LEU A 62 2.32 14.47 -2.90
CA LEU A 62 3.48 13.80 -3.50
C LEU A 62 4.68 14.75 -3.64
N GLU A 63 4.44 16.00 -4.00
CA GLU A 63 5.48 17.03 -4.16
C GLU A 63 6.05 17.46 -2.80
N THR A 64 5.18 17.81 -1.84
CA THR A 64 5.58 18.31 -0.53
C THR A 64 6.42 17.31 0.25
N ASN A 65 6.10 16.01 0.13
CA ASN A 65 6.85 14.95 0.79
C ASN A 65 8.00 14.40 -0.07
N GLY A 66 8.18 14.89 -1.31
CA GLY A 66 9.24 14.44 -2.20
C GLY A 66 9.21 12.94 -2.52
N ILE A 67 8.03 12.30 -2.45
CA ILE A 67 7.90 10.84 -2.53
C ILE A 67 8.42 10.30 -3.86
N LEU A 68 7.98 10.90 -4.97
CA LEU A 68 8.40 10.47 -6.31
C LEU A 68 9.89 10.72 -6.54
N ASN A 69 10.39 11.88 -6.10
CA ASN A 69 11.82 12.18 -6.18
C ASN A 69 12.67 11.20 -5.35
N GLY A 70 12.18 10.80 -4.18
CA GLY A 70 12.83 9.79 -3.35
C GLY A 70 12.89 8.42 -4.03
N LEU A 71 11.80 8.00 -4.67
CA LEU A 71 11.74 6.76 -5.44
C LEU A 71 12.69 6.81 -6.66
N GLU A 72 12.65 7.88 -7.44
CA GLU A 72 13.52 8.06 -8.60
C GLU A 72 15.02 7.99 -8.24
N ASN A 73 15.40 8.52 -7.09
CA ASN A 73 16.79 8.48 -6.62
C ASN A 73 17.21 7.14 -5.99
N SER A 74 16.26 6.29 -5.60
CA SER A 74 16.54 5.05 -4.84
C SER A 74 16.26 3.77 -5.61
N ILE A 75 15.49 3.84 -6.69
CA ILE A 75 15.05 2.70 -7.50
C ILE A 75 15.66 2.83 -8.89
N GLU A 76 16.44 1.82 -9.30
CA GLU A 76 17.00 1.75 -10.65
C GLU A 76 15.87 1.59 -11.68
N ASP A 77 15.98 2.22 -12.85
CA ASP A 77 14.97 2.16 -13.92
C ASP A 77 13.54 2.52 -13.45
N PHE A 78 13.43 3.44 -12.49
CA PHE A 78 12.14 3.88 -11.94
C PHE A 78 11.26 4.51 -13.02
N ILE A 79 10.04 3.99 -13.16
CA ILE A 79 9.03 4.47 -14.10
C ILE A 79 7.67 4.51 -13.41
N VAL A 80 7.03 5.67 -13.41
CA VAL A 80 5.63 5.82 -13.00
C VAL A 80 4.73 5.36 -14.15
N LEU A 81 3.91 4.35 -13.89
CA LEU A 81 2.92 3.81 -14.82
C LEU A 81 1.57 4.52 -14.66
N LYS A 82 1.25 4.92 -13.43
CA LYS A 82 -0.01 5.57 -13.08
C LYS A 82 0.18 6.53 -11.91
N ASN A 83 -0.45 7.69 -11.98
CA ASN A 83 -0.54 8.65 -10.88
C ASN A 83 -1.85 9.43 -11.00
N GLU A 84 -2.83 9.12 -10.17
CA GLU A 84 -4.12 9.80 -10.19
C GLU A 84 -4.79 9.84 -8.82
N THR A 85 -5.71 10.78 -8.64
CA THR A 85 -6.60 10.80 -7.47
C THR A 85 -7.87 10.03 -7.77
N ILE A 86 -8.16 8.99 -6.99
CA ILE A 86 -9.37 8.18 -7.06
C ILE A 86 -10.39 8.67 -6.05
N LYS A 87 -11.67 8.67 -6.45
CA LYS A 87 -12.83 8.84 -5.56
C LYS A 87 -13.77 7.66 -5.75
N LYS A 88 -13.93 6.82 -4.73
CA LYS A 88 -14.74 5.59 -4.77
C LYS A 88 -15.35 5.35 -3.40
N ASP A 89 -16.66 5.07 -3.35
CA ASP A 89 -17.39 4.66 -2.13
C ASP A 89 -17.05 5.53 -0.90
N ASP A 90 -17.20 6.84 -1.06
CA ASP A 90 -16.88 7.89 -0.07
C ASP A 90 -15.41 8.00 0.36
N LYS A 91 -14.52 7.15 -0.19
CA LYS A 91 -13.07 7.22 0.00
C LYS A 91 -12.44 8.03 -1.13
N GLN A 92 -11.46 8.85 -0.77
CA GLN A 92 -10.55 9.51 -1.72
C GLN A 92 -9.13 9.06 -1.42
N TYR A 93 -8.34 8.80 -2.45
CA TYR A 93 -6.91 8.49 -2.30
C TYR A 93 -6.12 8.86 -3.55
N ILE A 94 -4.81 9.05 -3.40
CA ILE A 94 -3.90 9.09 -4.56
C ILE A 94 -3.41 7.67 -4.81
N GLN A 95 -3.54 7.20 -6.04
CA GLN A 95 -2.95 5.96 -6.51
C GLN A 95 -1.70 6.27 -7.31
N VAL A 96 -0.57 5.68 -6.92
CA VAL A 96 0.65 5.66 -7.73
C VAL A 96 1.01 4.22 -8.03
N ILE A 97 1.08 3.87 -9.32
CA ILE A 97 1.61 2.58 -9.77
C ILE A 97 2.92 2.86 -10.46
N TRP A 98 3.97 2.15 -10.07
CA TRP A 98 5.29 2.31 -10.64
C TRP A 98 6.00 0.97 -10.75
N LYS A 99 7.03 0.93 -11.59
CA LYS A 99 7.95 -0.20 -11.71
C LYS A 99 9.39 0.28 -11.62
N GLY A 100 10.28 -0.64 -11.25
CA GLY A 100 11.72 -0.37 -11.21
C GLY A 100 12.48 -1.59 -10.71
N LYS A 101 13.80 -1.50 -10.64
CA LYS A 101 14.68 -2.59 -10.23
C LYS A 101 15.19 -2.40 -8.82
N LYS A 102 15.16 -3.48 -8.06
CA LYS A 102 15.79 -3.57 -6.74
C LYS A 102 16.47 -4.93 -6.62
N ALA A 103 17.74 -4.94 -6.23
CA ALA A 103 18.55 -6.17 -6.14
C ALA A 103 18.51 -7.04 -7.42
N GLY A 104 18.54 -6.40 -8.60
CA GLY A 104 18.57 -7.09 -9.90
C GLY A 104 17.24 -7.69 -10.36
N GLN A 105 16.14 -7.44 -9.65
CA GLN A 105 14.81 -7.93 -10.02
C GLN A 105 13.84 -6.76 -10.21
N THR A 106 12.92 -6.89 -11.17
CA THR A 106 11.87 -5.91 -11.43
C THR A 106 10.75 -6.03 -10.40
N LEU A 107 10.47 -4.93 -9.74
CA LEU A 107 9.31 -4.71 -8.89
C LEU A 107 8.23 -4.00 -9.69
N GLU A 108 6.98 -4.37 -9.42
CA GLU A 108 5.82 -3.54 -9.70
C GLU A 108 5.14 -3.25 -8.36
N THR A 109 4.77 -2.00 -8.14
CA THR A 109 4.30 -1.52 -6.83
C THR A 109 3.11 -0.61 -7.03
N GLU A 110 2.06 -0.85 -6.24
CA GLU A 110 0.95 0.09 -6.06
C GLU A 110 1.05 0.77 -4.70
N MET A 111 0.99 2.09 -4.68
CA MET A 111 0.91 2.91 -3.49
C MET A 111 -0.43 3.62 -3.46
N ARG A 112 -1.14 3.53 -2.33
CA ARG A 112 -2.35 4.30 -2.05
C ARG A 112 -2.11 5.24 -0.88
N PHE A 113 -2.31 6.53 -1.10
CA PHE A 113 -2.19 7.56 -0.07
C PHE A 113 -3.57 8.08 0.32
N TYR A 114 -3.89 7.98 1.60
CA TYR A 114 -5.12 8.48 2.17
C TYR A 114 -4.83 9.61 3.14
N LEU A 115 -5.74 10.58 3.20
CA LEU A 115 -5.70 11.70 4.12
C LEU A 115 -7.01 11.75 4.91
N THR A 116 -6.90 11.82 6.23
CA THR A 116 -7.98 12.26 7.11
C THR A 116 -7.73 13.71 7.52
N ASN A 117 -8.47 14.20 8.52
CA ASN A 117 -8.27 15.55 9.04
C ASN A 117 -6.89 15.73 9.68
N ASP A 118 -6.38 14.71 10.34
CA ASP A 118 -5.20 14.73 11.21
C ASP A 118 -4.18 13.63 10.89
N LYS A 119 -4.51 12.65 10.04
CA LYS A 119 -3.61 11.55 9.65
C LYS A 119 -3.37 11.47 8.15
N ILE A 120 -2.19 10.95 7.82
CA ILE A 120 -1.84 10.45 6.49
C ILE A 120 -1.55 8.96 6.61
N PHE A 121 -2.08 8.20 5.66
CA PHE A 121 -1.80 6.77 5.52
C PHE A 121 -1.18 6.52 4.15
N ALA A 122 -0.12 5.71 4.11
CA ALA A 122 0.45 5.19 2.88
C ALA A 122 0.42 3.66 2.92
N ILE A 123 -0.34 3.05 2.02
CA ILE A 123 -0.40 1.61 1.86
C ILE A 123 0.33 1.25 0.58
N THR A 124 1.44 0.55 0.72
CA THR A 124 2.31 0.17 -0.39
C THR A 124 2.29 -1.33 -0.55
N GLN A 125 1.77 -1.79 -1.68
CA GLN A 125 1.89 -3.18 -2.10
C GLN A 125 3.20 -3.36 -2.87
N ILE A 126 3.97 -4.37 -2.49
CA ILE A 126 5.27 -4.70 -3.08
C ILE A 126 5.22 -6.14 -3.59
N SER A 127 5.47 -6.34 -4.88
CA SER A 127 5.69 -7.67 -5.45
C SER A 127 6.71 -7.62 -6.58
N TRP A 128 7.33 -8.77 -6.81
CA TRP A 128 8.07 -9.00 -8.05
C TRP A 128 7.09 -9.05 -9.21
N GLU A 129 7.42 -8.43 -10.35
CA GLU A 129 6.55 -8.31 -11.52
C GLU A 129 5.97 -9.67 -11.97
N ASN A 130 6.78 -10.73 -11.89
CA ASN A 130 6.36 -12.09 -12.25
C ASN A 130 5.46 -12.79 -11.22
N LYS A 131 5.26 -12.20 -10.04
CA LYS A 131 4.47 -12.75 -8.93
C LYS A 131 3.20 -11.94 -8.64
N THR A 132 3.14 -10.69 -9.09
CA THR A 132 2.01 -9.76 -8.90
C THR A 132 0.66 -10.40 -9.25
N ALA A 133 0.58 -11.06 -10.41
CA ALA A 133 -0.67 -11.64 -10.91
C ALA A 133 -1.25 -12.78 -10.04
N ALA A 134 -0.42 -13.48 -9.26
CA ALA A 134 -0.87 -14.62 -8.46
C ALA A 134 -1.80 -14.20 -7.31
N ASP A 135 -1.49 -13.05 -6.69
CA ASP A 135 -2.20 -12.57 -5.50
C ASP A 135 -3.02 -11.30 -5.78
N GLN A 136 -3.02 -10.77 -7.01
CA GLN A 136 -3.59 -9.46 -7.33
C GLN A 136 -5.04 -9.28 -6.87
N ASN A 137 -5.90 -10.29 -7.03
CA ASN A 137 -7.29 -10.20 -6.57
C ASN A 137 -7.37 -10.09 -5.04
N THR A 138 -6.59 -10.88 -4.32
CA THR A 138 -6.52 -10.86 -2.87
C THR A 138 -5.94 -9.53 -2.38
N ILE A 139 -4.85 -9.06 -3.00
CA ILE A 139 -4.27 -7.73 -2.77
C ILE A 139 -5.33 -6.65 -2.93
N ASN A 140 -6.05 -6.64 -4.05
CA ASN A 140 -7.07 -5.63 -4.32
C ASN A 140 -8.16 -5.64 -3.24
N ASN A 141 -8.60 -6.82 -2.81
CA ASN A 141 -9.58 -6.96 -1.73
C ASN A 141 -9.03 -6.45 -0.38
N VAL A 142 -7.77 -6.73 -0.05
CA VAL A 142 -7.11 -6.19 1.14
C VAL A 142 -7.06 -4.66 1.08
N LEU A 143 -6.61 -4.08 -0.03
CA LEU A 143 -6.52 -2.63 -0.20
C LEU A 143 -7.90 -1.94 -0.20
N ASP A 144 -8.92 -2.57 -0.77
CA ASP A 144 -10.28 -2.03 -0.81
C ASP A 144 -10.99 -2.14 0.56
N SER A 145 -10.59 -3.09 1.41
CA SER A 145 -11.10 -3.27 2.78
C SER A 145 -10.63 -2.19 3.76
N PHE A 146 -9.64 -1.37 3.39
CA PHE A 146 -9.07 -0.37 4.28
C PHE A 146 -10.07 0.74 4.63
N GLU A 147 -10.30 0.97 5.91
CA GLU A 147 -11.25 1.94 6.46
C GLU A 147 -10.58 2.77 7.57
N PHE A 148 -11.01 4.03 7.74
CA PHE A 148 -10.62 4.93 8.85
C PHE A 148 -11.81 5.23 9.74
#